data_AF-A0A3P6A5E2-F1
#
_entry.id   AF-A0A3P6A5E2-F1
#
_cell.length_a   1.000
_cell.length_b   1.000
_cell.length_c   1.000
_cell.angle_alpha   90.00
_cell.angle_beta   90.00
_cell.angle_gamma   90.00
#
_symmetry.space_group_name_H-M   'P 1'
#
loop_
_entity.id
_entity.type
_entity.pdbx_description
1 polymer ?
#
loop_
_entity_poly.entity_id
_entity_poly.type
_entity_poly.pdbx_seq_one_letter_code
_entity_poly.pdbx_strand_id
1 'polypeptide(L)'
;MASTEGLVPITRAFLASYYDKYPFPPLSDDVSRLYSDMASLIQLLALQSPPSQGFRSHYITVEPREPPHKIDENMWKNREQMEEILFLLQPSRWPVQLREDDAELSSTLRHVKDNFDKALTAMISFQTKNSERIFSTVMTYMPQDFRGTLIRQQKERSERNRQAEVDALVSSGGTIRDTYALLWKQQMERRRQLAQLGSATGVYKTLLKYLVGVPQVLLDFIRQINDDDGPMEEQRERYGPHLYNLTKMVTAIRVSLTLLWERYDTFKLNKNQMNLLSEAVIVYTSEFERFITFISDVFANSPFFISADTAGTLGSRENEEYKEIIVQAGRTYEVHG
;
A
#
# COMPACT_ATOMS: atom_id res chain seq x y z
N MET A 1 18.89 27.77 1.49
CA MET A 1 19.03 26.37 1.07
C MET A 1 19.51 25.57 2.26
N ALA A 2 18.92 24.42 2.55
CA ALA A 2 19.55 23.49 3.49
C ALA A 2 20.86 23.00 2.85
N SER A 3 21.99 23.11 3.55
CA SER A 3 23.24 22.56 3.05
C SER A 3 23.10 21.04 2.95
N THR A 4 23.49 20.47 1.80
CA THR A 4 23.55 19.01 1.62
C THR A 4 24.96 18.47 1.83
N GLU A 5 25.88 19.35 2.21
CA GLU A 5 27.25 19.02 2.57
C GLU A 5 27.27 18.13 3.83
N GLY A 6 27.89 16.96 3.73
CA GLY A 6 27.94 15.98 4.82
C GLY A 6 26.70 15.12 5.01
N LEU A 7 25.68 15.21 4.14
CA LEU A 7 24.54 14.27 4.16
C LEU A 7 24.85 13.01 3.34
N VAL A 8 24.32 11.88 3.79
CA VAL A 8 24.39 10.59 3.09
C VAL A 8 22.98 9.98 2.96
N PRO A 9 22.75 9.06 1.99
CA PRO A 9 21.50 8.35 1.88
C PRO A 9 21.16 7.63 3.18
N ILE A 10 19.87 7.57 3.50
CA ILE A 10 19.40 6.81 4.66
C ILE A 10 19.74 5.32 4.50
N THR A 11 20.16 4.68 5.57
CA THR A 11 20.49 3.24 5.58
C THR A 11 19.36 2.44 6.24
N ARG A 12 19.29 1.14 5.94
CA ARG A 12 18.35 0.22 6.59
C ARG A 12 18.55 0.19 8.11
N ALA A 13 19.81 0.08 8.57
CA ALA A 13 20.15 0.09 10.00
C ALA A 13 19.71 1.38 10.72
N PHE A 14 19.85 2.55 10.06
CA PHE A 14 19.31 3.79 10.61
C PHE A 14 17.79 3.71 10.75
N LEU A 15 17.08 3.29 9.70
CA LEU A 15 15.62 3.17 9.72
C LEU A 15 15.14 2.18 10.78
N ALA A 16 15.86 1.08 11.00
CA ALA A 16 15.53 0.11 12.05
C ALA A 16 15.53 0.79 13.42
N SER A 17 16.64 1.45 13.78
CA SER A 17 16.77 2.20 15.04
C SER A 17 15.80 3.38 15.15
N TYR A 18 15.46 4.01 14.03
CA TYR A 18 14.51 5.11 13.99
C TYR A 18 13.09 4.62 14.26
N TYR A 19 12.69 3.54 13.61
CA TYR A 19 11.37 2.93 13.75
C TYR A 19 11.15 2.24 15.10
N ASP A 20 12.19 1.99 15.91
CA ASP A 20 12.01 1.51 17.29
C ASP A 20 11.18 2.48 18.14
N LYS A 21 11.18 3.76 17.78
CA LYS A 21 10.38 4.81 18.42
C LYS A 21 8.92 4.85 17.93
N TYR A 22 8.60 4.07 16.91
CA TYR A 22 7.29 4.01 16.26
C TYR A 22 6.76 2.57 16.26
N PRO A 23 6.50 1.97 17.43
CA PRO A 23 5.86 0.67 17.47
C PRO A 23 4.42 0.78 16.98
N PHE A 24 4.04 -0.02 15.98
CA PHE A 24 2.63 -0.19 15.65
C PHE A 24 2.02 -1.22 16.61
N PRO A 25 0.95 -0.89 17.34
CA PRO A 25 0.24 -1.88 18.14
C PRO A 25 -0.28 -3.01 17.26
N PRO A 26 -0.27 -4.28 17.71
CA PRO A 26 -0.87 -5.38 16.96
C PRO A 26 -2.31 -5.06 16.54
N LEU A 27 -2.70 -5.61 15.38
CA LEU A 27 -4.10 -5.61 14.95
C LEU A 27 -4.98 -6.30 16.00
N SER A 28 -6.24 -5.90 16.11
CA SER A 28 -7.21 -6.68 16.88
C SER A 28 -7.21 -8.15 16.45
N ASP A 29 -7.33 -9.06 17.42
CA ASP A 29 -7.49 -10.50 17.17
C ASP A 29 -8.71 -10.79 16.28
N ASP A 30 -9.70 -9.89 16.28
CA ASP A 30 -10.87 -9.95 15.43
C ASP A 30 -10.53 -9.91 13.94
N VAL A 31 -9.43 -9.30 13.51
CA VAL A 31 -9.02 -9.29 12.09
C VAL A 31 -8.80 -10.72 11.60
N SER A 32 -8.05 -11.51 12.36
CA SER A 32 -7.72 -12.89 11.97
C SER A 32 -8.94 -13.80 12.09
N ARG A 33 -9.72 -13.65 13.16
CA ARG A 33 -10.97 -14.40 13.38
C ARG A 33 -11.98 -14.15 12.27
N LEU A 34 -12.31 -12.88 12.02
CA LEU A 34 -13.30 -12.48 11.01
C LEU A 34 -12.82 -12.82 9.60
N TYR A 35 -11.52 -12.75 9.31
CA TYR A 35 -11.00 -13.25 8.04
C TYR A 35 -11.29 -14.75 7.84
N SER A 36 -11.07 -15.57 8.87
CA SER A 36 -11.37 -17.01 8.82
C SER A 36 -12.86 -17.30 8.67
N ASP A 37 -13.70 -16.55 9.39
CA ASP A 37 -15.16 -16.67 9.31
C ASP A 37 -15.67 -16.25 7.91
N MET A 38 -15.13 -15.16 7.35
CA MET A 38 -15.43 -14.72 6.00
C MET A 38 -14.94 -15.73 4.94
N ALA A 39 -13.77 -16.34 5.12
CA ALA A 39 -13.29 -17.41 4.25
C ALA A 39 -14.25 -18.61 4.25
N SER A 40 -14.80 -18.96 5.42
CA SER A 40 -15.80 -20.02 5.57
C SER A 40 -17.12 -19.65 4.86
N LEU A 41 -17.55 -18.40 4.96
CA LEU A 41 -18.71 -17.89 4.23
C LEU A 41 -18.50 -17.95 2.71
N ILE A 42 -17.31 -17.57 2.22
CA ILE A 42 -16.94 -17.67 0.80
C ILE A 42 -17.03 -19.12 0.32
N GLN A 43 -16.49 -20.07 1.09
CA GLN A 43 -16.57 -21.50 0.73
C GLN A 43 -18.03 -21.96 0.66
N LEU A 44 -18.86 -21.57 1.63
CA LEU A 44 -20.27 -21.90 1.65
C LEU A 44 -21.02 -21.33 0.43
N LEU A 45 -20.74 -20.08 0.04
CA LEU A 45 -21.29 -19.46 -1.16
C LEU A 45 -20.78 -20.11 -2.46
N ALA A 46 -19.54 -20.63 -2.47
CA ALA A 46 -18.93 -21.28 -3.62
C ALA A 46 -19.41 -22.73 -3.85
N LEU A 47 -19.75 -23.48 -2.79
CA LEU A 47 -20.10 -24.91 -2.85
C LEU A 47 -21.47 -25.22 -3.49
N GLN A 48 -22.39 -24.25 -3.59
CA GLN A 48 -23.80 -24.54 -3.91
C GLN A 48 -24.16 -24.75 -5.40
N SER A 49 -23.22 -24.71 -6.35
CA SER A 49 -23.35 -25.25 -7.74
C SER A 49 -22.13 -24.88 -8.59
N PRO A 50 -21.78 -25.65 -9.64
CA PRO A 50 -20.65 -25.31 -10.49
C PRO A 50 -20.85 -23.89 -11.04
N PRO A 51 -19.82 -23.06 -10.95
CA PRO A 51 -19.93 -21.71 -11.43
C PRO A 51 -20.16 -21.63 -12.93
N SER A 52 -20.92 -20.62 -13.38
CA SER A 52 -21.00 -20.29 -14.80
C SER A 52 -19.59 -20.05 -15.36
N GLN A 53 -19.35 -20.27 -16.66
CA GLN A 53 -18.01 -20.07 -17.24
C GLN A 53 -17.47 -18.63 -17.02
N GLY A 54 -18.37 -17.64 -16.98
CA GLY A 54 -18.03 -16.26 -16.59
C GLY A 54 -17.57 -16.14 -15.13
N PHE A 55 -18.23 -16.85 -14.21
CA PHE A 55 -17.82 -16.94 -12.80
C PHE A 55 -16.45 -17.58 -12.67
N ARG A 56 -16.13 -18.67 -13.37
CA ARG A 56 -14.80 -19.31 -13.20
C ARG A 56 -13.67 -18.33 -13.54
N SER A 57 -13.85 -17.52 -14.59
CA SER A 57 -12.91 -16.45 -14.95
C SER A 57 -12.83 -15.36 -13.88
N HIS A 58 -13.97 -14.89 -13.35
CA HIS A 58 -14.02 -13.84 -12.34
C HIS A 58 -13.52 -14.34 -10.97
N TYR A 59 -13.98 -15.50 -10.52
CA TYR A 59 -13.55 -16.21 -9.30
C TYR A 59 -12.06 -16.56 -9.29
N ILE A 60 -11.48 -17.06 -10.39
CA ILE A 60 -10.02 -17.30 -10.50
C ILE A 60 -9.23 -15.96 -10.49
N THR A 61 -9.85 -14.86 -10.91
CA THR A 61 -9.27 -13.51 -10.75
C THR A 61 -9.56 -12.84 -9.40
N VAL A 62 -10.39 -13.48 -8.57
CA VAL A 62 -10.91 -13.02 -7.26
C VAL A 62 -10.39 -13.88 -6.11
N GLU A 63 -9.84 -15.07 -6.38
CA GLU A 63 -9.12 -15.90 -5.41
C GLU A 63 -8.07 -15.03 -4.69
N PRO A 64 -7.94 -15.13 -3.35
CA PRO A 64 -7.08 -14.25 -2.57
C PRO A 64 -5.62 -14.46 -2.99
N ARG A 65 -5.19 -13.69 -4.00
CA ARG A 65 -3.79 -13.52 -4.33
C ARG A 65 -3.09 -12.97 -3.11
N GLU A 66 -1.84 -13.38 -2.91
CA GLU A 66 -1.03 -12.81 -1.86
C GLU A 66 -1.05 -11.28 -1.98
N PRO A 67 -1.30 -10.57 -0.85
CA PRO A 67 -1.25 -9.12 -0.85
C PRO A 67 0.08 -8.63 -1.44
N PRO A 68 0.08 -7.54 -2.22
CA PRO A 68 1.32 -6.99 -2.74
C PRO A 68 2.30 -6.72 -1.61
N HIS A 69 3.56 -7.10 -1.81
CA HIS A 69 4.59 -6.96 -0.78
C HIS A 69 4.97 -5.48 -0.57
N LYS A 70 5.00 -4.68 -1.64
CA LYS A 70 5.33 -3.25 -1.56
C LYS A 70 4.19 -2.48 -0.90
N ILE A 71 4.48 -1.72 0.16
CA ILE A 71 3.46 -0.99 0.94
C ILE A 71 2.62 -0.07 0.06
N ASP A 72 3.21 0.64 -0.91
CA ASP A 72 2.47 1.56 -1.76
C ASP A 72 1.57 0.83 -2.77
N GLU A 73 2.06 -0.24 -3.39
CA GLU A 73 1.24 -1.13 -4.23
C GLU A 73 0.07 -1.71 -3.43
N ASN A 74 0.35 -2.12 -2.19
CA ASN A 74 -0.63 -2.68 -1.30
C ASN A 74 -1.69 -1.65 -0.86
N MET A 75 -1.29 -0.42 -0.58
CA MET A 75 -2.22 0.69 -0.37
C MET A 75 -3.13 0.84 -1.60
N TRP A 76 -2.56 0.94 -2.82
CA TRP A 76 -3.38 0.99 -4.03
C TRP A 76 -4.33 -0.19 -4.16
N LYS A 77 -3.90 -1.39 -3.76
CA LYS A 77 -4.77 -2.57 -3.73
C LYS A 77 -5.94 -2.41 -2.76
N ASN A 78 -5.72 -1.91 -1.54
CA ASN A 78 -6.82 -1.65 -0.60
C ASN A 78 -7.82 -0.65 -1.17
N ARG A 79 -7.35 0.41 -1.81
CA ARG A 79 -8.23 1.39 -2.48
C ARG A 79 -9.05 0.78 -3.61
N GLU A 80 -8.42 -0.04 -4.46
CA GLU A 80 -9.09 -0.82 -5.52
C GLU A 80 -10.21 -1.68 -4.91
N GLN A 81 -9.93 -2.39 -3.81
CA GLN A 81 -10.93 -3.22 -3.15
C GLN A 81 -12.08 -2.39 -2.58
N MET A 82 -11.81 -1.25 -1.95
CA MET A 82 -12.85 -0.35 -1.42
C MET A 82 -13.74 0.20 -2.54
N GLU A 83 -13.15 0.67 -3.65
CA GLU A 83 -13.91 1.21 -4.78
C GLU A 83 -14.77 0.12 -5.46
N GLU A 84 -14.24 -1.09 -5.62
CA GLU A 84 -15.03 -2.23 -6.13
C GLU A 84 -16.18 -2.60 -5.19
N ILE A 85 -15.96 -2.59 -3.88
CA ILE A 85 -17.02 -2.83 -2.89
C ILE A 85 -18.10 -1.74 -3.01
N LEU A 86 -17.71 -0.46 -3.01
CA LEU A 86 -18.65 0.65 -3.18
C LEU A 86 -19.42 0.60 -4.49
N PHE A 87 -18.78 0.10 -5.55
CA PHE A 87 -19.43 -0.17 -6.82
C PHE A 87 -20.49 -1.26 -6.70
N LEU A 88 -20.19 -2.40 -6.07
CA LEU A 88 -21.16 -3.48 -5.81
C LEU A 88 -22.33 -3.03 -4.93
N LEU A 89 -22.07 -2.13 -3.98
CA LEU A 89 -23.06 -1.61 -3.03
C LEU A 89 -23.98 -0.53 -3.62
N GLN A 90 -23.80 -0.10 -4.87
CA GLN A 90 -24.72 0.81 -5.52
C GLN A 90 -26.12 0.17 -5.64
N PRO A 91 -27.21 0.82 -5.19
CA PRO A 91 -28.56 0.24 -5.24
C PRO A 91 -29.00 -0.21 -6.63
N SER A 92 -28.54 0.47 -7.69
CA SER A 92 -28.81 0.09 -9.08
C SER A 92 -28.25 -1.28 -9.46
N ARG A 93 -27.25 -1.78 -8.73
CA ARG A 93 -26.60 -3.08 -8.95
C ARG A 93 -27.11 -4.19 -8.03
N TRP A 94 -27.94 -3.86 -7.06
CA TRP A 94 -28.54 -4.87 -6.20
C TRP A 94 -29.45 -5.79 -7.02
N PRO A 95 -29.51 -7.10 -6.68
CA PRO A 95 -30.55 -7.99 -7.19
C PRO A 95 -31.95 -7.38 -7.01
N VAL A 96 -32.85 -7.59 -7.99
CA VAL A 96 -34.20 -6.97 -7.96
C VAL A 96 -34.94 -7.34 -6.68
N GLN A 97 -34.84 -8.61 -6.28
CA GLN A 97 -35.48 -9.17 -5.10
C GLN A 97 -34.94 -8.57 -3.80
N LEU A 98 -33.67 -8.14 -3.76
CA LEU A 98 -33.09 -7.42 -2.62
C LEU A 98 -33.70 -6.03 -2.49
N ARG A 99 -33.93 -5.35 -3.62
CA ARG A 99 -34.51 -3.99 -3.61
C ARG A 99 -35.96 -3.95 -3.15
N GLU A 100 -36.70 -5.03 -3.37
CA GLU A 100 -38.15 -5.07 -3.12
C GLU A 100 -38.48 -5.67 -1.74
N ASP A 101 -37.77 -6.72 -1.30
CA ASP A 101 -38.27 -7.60 -0.23
C ASP A 101 -37.35 -7.77 1.01
N ASP A 102 -36.10 -7.29 0.99
CA ASP A 102 -35.15 -7.52 2.10
C ASP A 102 -34.65 -6.21 2.73
N ALA A 103 -35.49 -5.66 3.61
CA ALA A 103 -35.21 -4.41 4.31
C ALA A 103 -34.05 -4.50 5.30
N GLU A 104 -33.84 -5.66 5.94
CA GLU A 104 -32.78 -5.87 6.94
C GLU A 104 -31.40 -5.91 6.26
N LEU A 105 -31.26 -6.69 5.19
CA LEU A 105 -30.03 -6.73 4.40
C LEU A 105 -29.80 -5.39 3.71
N SER A 106 -30.82 -4.77 3.13
CA SER A 106 -30.71 -3.43 2.55
C SER A 106 -30.18 -2.38 3.53
N SER A 107 -30.63 -2.41 4.78
CA SER A 107 -30.13 -1.53 5.84
C SER A 107 -28.66 -1.82 6.16
N THR A 108 -28.31 -3.10 6.31
CA THR A 108 -26.94 -3.55 6.56
C THR A 108 -25.98 -3.10 5.45
N LEU A 109 -26.38 -3.24 4.19
CA LEU A 109 -25.57 -2.84 3.04
C LEU A 109 -25.35 -1.33 2.94
N ARG A 110 -26.35 -0.53 3.32
CA ARG A 110 -26.17 0.93 3.43
C ARG A 110 -25.15 1.27 4.51
N HIS A 111 -25.25 0.63 5.67
CA HIS A 111 -24.27 0.82 6.74
C HIS A 111 -22.86 0.40 6.30
N VAL A 112 -22.72 -0.74 5.62
CA VAL A 112 -21.45 -1.20 5.05
C VAL A 112 -20.90 -0.17 4.06
N LYS A 113 -21.73 0.35 3.16
CA LYS A 113 -21.34 1.39 2.20
C LYS A 113 -20.82 2.64 2.89
N ASP A 114 -21.52 3.14 3.91
CA ASP A 114 -21.13 4.35 4.63
C ASP A 114 -19.76 4.19 5.35
N ASN A 115 -19.45 2.99 5.84
CA ASN A 115 -18.14 2.69 6.42
C ASN A 115 -17.03 2.73 5.36
N PHE A 116 -17.26 2.12 4.19
CA PHE A 116 -16.29 2.15 3.10
C PHE A 116 -16.11 3.54 2.48
N ASP A 117 -17.16 4.35 2.37
CA ASP A 117 -17.05 5.73 1.88
C ASP A 117 -16.14 6.56 2.80
N LYS A 118 -16.29 6.41 4.13
CA LYS A 118 -15.44 7.07 5.12
C LYS A 118 -13.99 6.61 5.02
N ALA A 119 -13.76 5.29 5.00
CA ALA A 119 -12.42 4.71 4.91
C ALA A 119 -11.72 5.09 3.59
N LEU A 120 -12.44 5.07 2.47
CA LEU A 120 -11.92 5.50 1.17
C LEU A 120 -11.57 6.99 1.17
N THR A 121 -12.41 7.83 1.76
CA THR A 121 -12.14 9.27 1.91
C THR A 121 -10.87 9.52 2.73
N ALA A 122 -10.72 8.82 3.87
CA ALA A 122 -9.52 8.90 4.70
C ALA A 122 -8.27 8.47 3.93
N MET A 123 -8.38 7.38 3.15
CA MET A 123 -7.31 6.87 2.31
C MET A 123 -6.88 7.86 1.22
N ILE A 124 -7.84 8.44 0.49
CA ILE A 124 -7.56 9.44 -0.56
C ILE A 124 -6.91 10.69 0.06
N SER A 125 -7.39 11.11 1.24
CA SER A 125 -6.79 12.23 1.98
C SER A 125 -5.33 11.93 2.35
N PHE A 126 -5.07 10.73 2.87
CA PHE A 126 -3.72 10.26 3.18
C PHE A 126 -2.79 10.28 1.96
N GLN A 127 -3.22 9.68 0.84
CA GLN A 127 -2.40 9.62 -0.38
C GLN A 127 -2.09 11.01 -0.94
N THR A 128 -3.08 11.90 -0.95
CA THR A 128 -2.92 13.30 -1.40
C THR A 128 -1.92 14.05 -0.53
N LYS A 129 -2.14 14.04 0.79
CA LYS A 129 -1.26 14.72 1.75
C LYS A 129 0.17 14.19 1.71
N ASN A 130 0.33 12.87 1.59
CA ASN A 130 1.66 12.25 1.52
C ASN A 130 2.41 12.66 0.24
N SER A 131 1.74 12.68 -0.91
CA SER A 131 2.30 13.14 -2.18
C SER A 131 2.73 14.60 -2.14
N GLU A 132 1.89 15.47 -1.59
CA GLU A 132 2.19 16.90 -1.39
C GLU A 132 3.37 17.10 -0.45
N ARG A 133 3.44 16.31 0.63
CA ARG A 133 4.51 16.40 1.60
C ARG A 133 5.85 15.94 1.03
N ILE A 134 5.89 14.80 0.34
CA ILE A 134 7.10 14.33 -0.37
C ILE A 134 7.57 15.41 -1.35
N PHE A 135 6.65 15.96 -2.16
CA PHE A 135 6.98 17.01 -3.09
C PHE A 135 7.54 18.26 -2.40
N SER A 136 6.89 18.71 -1.32
CA SER A 136 7.33 19.87 -0.54
C SER A 136 8.71 19.65 0.05
N THR A 137 8.98 18.47 0.62
CA THR A 137 10.30 18.09 1.14
C THR A 137 11.35 18.12 0.04
N VAL A 138 11.09 17.53 -1.13
CA VAL A 138 12.03 17.60 -2.26
C VAL A 138 12.30 19.06 -2.66
N MET A 139 11.26 19.89 -2.72
CA MET A 139 11.40 21.31 -3.07
C MET A 139 12.24 22.12 -2.08
N THR A 140 12.40 21.69 -0.82
CA THR A 140 13.31 22.37 0.14
C THR A 140 14.78 22.28 -0.27
N TYR A 141 15.14 21.23 -1.03
CA TYR A 141 16.49 20.97 -1.52
C TYR A 141 16.70 21.50 -2.95
N MET A 142 15.65 21.94 -3.63
CA MET A 142 15.73 22.48 -4.98
C MET A 142 16.08 23.98 -5.00
N PRO A 143 16.73 24.48 -6.06
CA PRO A 143 16.91 25.92 -6.27
C PRO A 143 15.58 26.67 -6.32
N GLN A 144 15.49 27.79 -5.60
CA GLN A 144 14.30 28.66 -5.54
C GLN A 144 14.26 29.68 -6.69
N ASP A 145 14.99 29.41 -7.77
CA ASP A 145 15.01 30.24 -8.97
C ASP A 145 14.08 29.67 -10.04
N PHE A 146 14.20 30.15 -11.28
CA PHE A 146 13.37 29.74 -12.42
C PHE A 146 13.33 28.21 -12.62
N ARG A 147 14.36 27.47 -12.18
CA ARG A 147 14.44 26.01 -12.31
C ARG A 147 13.42 25.31 -11.42
N GLY A 148 13.21 25.82 -10.20
CA GLY A 148 12.17 25.31 -9.30
C GLY A 148 10.76 25.50 -9.88
N THR A 149 10.53 26.63 -10.56
CA THR A 149 9.27 26.91 -11.26
C THR A 149 9.06 25.96 -12.44
N LEU A 150 10.09 25.68 -13.23
CA LEU A 150 10.01 24.73 -14.35
C LEU A 150 9.67 23.31 -13.88
N ILE A 151 10.24 22.85 -12.76
CA ILE A 151 9.92 21.53 -12.19
C ILE A 151 8.47 21.45 -11.74
N ARG A 152 7.93 22.50 -11.11
CA ARG A 152 6.51 22.58 -10.74
C ARG A 152 5.61 22.48 -11.97
N GLN A 153 5.89 23.27 -13.01
CA GLN A 153 5.13 23.24 -14.27
C GLN A 153 5.22 21.88 -14.97
N GLN A 154 6.39 21.26 -14.97
CA GLN A 154 6.59 19.93 -15.53
C GLN A 154 5.77 18.88 -14.76
N LYS A 155 5.78 18.92 -13.43
CA LYS A 155 4.94 18.05 -12.59
C LYS A 155 3.46 18.24 -12.93
N GLU A 156 2.96 19.47 -12.92
CA GLU A 156 1.55 19.75 -13.21
C GLU A 156 1.12 19.26 -14.59
N ARG A 157 1.93 19.53 -15.63
CA ARG A 157 1.65 19.03 -16.99
C ARG A 157 1.66 17.51 -17.04
N SER A 158 2.62 16.88 -16.37
CA SER A 158 2.74 15.42 -16.34
C SER A 158 1.57 14.75 -15.59
N GLU A 159 1.11 15.32 -14.48
CA GLU A 159 -0.08 14.82 -13.77
C GLU A 159 -1.35 15.02 -14.59
N ARG A 160 -1.52 16.17 -15.26
CA ARG A 160 -2.67 16.39 -16.16
C ARG A 160 -2.74 15.38 -17.30
N ASN A 161 -1.61 15.09 -17.95
CA ASN A 161 -1.57 14.11 -19.03
C ASN A 161 -1.93 12.70 -18.54
N ARG A 162 -1.44 12.30 -17.36
CA ARG A 162 -1.76 11.00 -16.76
C ARG A 162 -3.22 10.90 -16.34
N GLN A 163 -3.78 11.97 -15.80
CA GLN A 163 -5.21 12.02 -15.49
C GLN A 163 -6.05 11.89 -16.77
N ALA A 164 -5.65 12.53 -17.87
CA ALA A 164 -6.34 12.40 -19.15
C ALA A 164 -6.32 10.96 -19.70
N GLU A 165 -5.24 10.19 -19.48
CA GLU A 165 -5.19 8.76 -19.84
C GLU A 165 -6.18 7.94 -19.01
N VAL A 166 -6.29 8.23 -17.71
CA VAL A 166 -7.27 7.60 -16.82
C VAL A 166 -8.69 7.94 -17.26
N ASP A 167 -8.97 9.22 -17.52
CA ASP A 167 -10.29 9.69 -17.94
C ASP A 167 -10.69 9.07 -19.29
N ALA A 168 -9.74 8.92 -20.22
CA ALA A 168 -9.95 8.25 -21.50
C ALA A 168 -10.28 6.76 -21.31
N LEU A 169 -9.55 6.07 -20.42
CA LEU A 169 -9.81 4.67 -20.09
C LEU A 169 -11.21 4.48 -19.51
N VAL A 170 -11.58 5.29 -18.52
CA VAL A 170 -12.91 5.26 -17.89
C VAL A 170 -14.00 5.56 -18.93
N SER A 171 -13.80 6.59 -19.76
CA SER A 171 -14.74 6.96 -20.82
C SER A 171 -14.90 5.88 -21.89
N SER A 172 -13.88 5.06 -22.12
CA SER A 172 -13.93 3.91 -23.03
C SER A 172 -14.58 2.66 -22.42
N GLY A 173 -15.06 2.73 -21.17
CA GLY A 173 -15.68 1.60 -20.46
C GLY A 173 -14.69 0.72 -19.70
N GLY A 174 -13.48 1.23 -19.40
CA GLY A 174 -12.51 0.54 -18.57
C GLY A 174 -13.04 0.25 -17.17
N THR A 175 -12.65 -0.90 -16.62
CA THR A 175 -13.05 -1.30 -15.28
C THR A 175 -12.25 -0.56 -14.20
N ILE A 176 -12.70 -0.65 -12.95
CA ILE A 176 -11.93 -0.16 -11.79
C ILE A 176 -10.55 -0.83 -11.81
N ARG A 177 -10.49 -2.15 -11.96
CA ARG A 177 -9.24 -2.90 -12.07
C ARG A 177 -8.31 -2.39 -13.19
N ASP A 178 -8.85 -2.07 -14.37
CA ASP A 178 -8.05 -1.51 -15.47
C ASP A 178 -7.46 -0.16 -15.08
N THR A 179 -8.23 0.67 -14.37
CA THR A 179 -7.79 1.97 -13.86
C THR A 179 -6.61 1.80 -12.89
N TYR A 180 -6.70 0.87 -11.94
CA TYR A 180 -5.61 0.60 -11.00
C TYR A 180 -4.39 -0.03 -11.65
N ALA A 181 -4.57 -0.88 -12.66
CA ALA A 181 -3.47 -1.40 -13.46
C ALA A 181 -2.73 -0.27 -14.21
N LEU A 182 -3.46 0.70 -14.77
CA LEU A 182 -2.88 1.88 -15.42
C LEU A 182 -2.15 2.77 -14.41
N LEU A 183 -2.75 3.08 -13.26
CA LEU A 183 -2.12 3.89 -12.21
C LEU A 183 -0.82 3.24 -11.72
N TRP A 184 -0.81 1.92 -11.52
CA TRP A 184 0.39 1.19 -11.14
C TRP A 184 1.46 1.21 -12.23
N LYS A 185 1.07 1.01 -13.49
CA LYS A 185 1.97 1.15 -14.63
C LYS A 185 2.62 2.53 -14.68
N GLN A 186 1.83 3.59 -14.55
CA GLN A 186 2.32 4.98 -14.51
C GLN A 186 3.28 5.19 -13.34
N GLN A 187 2.99 4.64 -12.16
CA GLN A 187 3.87 4.73 -10.98
C GLN A 187 5.20 4.00 -11.21
N MET A 188 5.19 2.82 -11.81
CA MET A 188 6.40 2.06 -12.14
C MET A 188 7.23 2.73 -13.22
N GLU A 189 6.60 3.35 -14.22
CA GLU A 189 7.30 4.16 -15.22
C GLU A 189 8.00 5.38 -14.59
N ARG A 190 7.33 6.09 -13.66
CA ARG A 190 7.97 7.16 -12.89
C ARG A 190 9.21 6.65 -12.14
N ARG A 191 9.07 5.52 -11.43
CA ARG A 191 10.17 4.90 -10.68
C ARG A 191 11.33 4.48 -11.59
N ARG A 192 11.06 3.94 -12.77
CA ARG A 192 12.09 3.58 -13.77
C ARG A 192 12.81 4.81 -14.31
N GLN A 193 12.07 5.87 -14.67
CA GLN A 193 12.65 7.13 -15.14
C GLN A 193 13.55 7.76 -14.06
N LEU A 194 13.08 7.76 -12.80
CA LEU A 194 13.86 8.25 -11.66
C LEU A 194 15.13 7.42 -11.43
N ALA A 195 15.05 6.09 -11.48
CA ALA A 195 16.21 5.22 -11.36
C ALA A 195 17.22 5.45 -12.50
N GLN A 196 16.75 5.62 -13.74
CA GLN A 196 17.59 5.96 -14.90
C GLN A 196 18.31 7.31 -14.74
N LEU A 197 17.64 8.30 -14.14
CA LEU A 197 18.26 9.58 -13.78
C LEU A 197 19.33 9.42 -12.69
N GLY A 198 19.10 8.55 -11.70
CA GLY A 198 20.08 8.23 -10.65
C GLY A 198 21.28 7.42 -11.15
N SER A 199 21.09 6.57 -12.17
CA SER A 199 22.16 5.79 -12.81
C SER A 199 22.86 6.51 -13.96
N ALA A 200 22.41 7.71 -14.35
CA ALA A 200 23.02 8.46 -15.44
C ALA A 200 24.48 8.78 -15.10
N THR A 201 25.42 8.40 -15.97
CA THR A 201 26.86 8.69 -15.88
C THR A 201 27.29 9.73 -16.91
N GLY A 202 28.36 10.48 -16.65
CA GLY A 202 29.00 11.38 -17.63
C GLY A 202 28.32 12.74 -17.83
N VAL A 203 28.26 13.21 -19.09
CA VAL A 203 27.86 14.59 -19.46
C VAL A 203 26.40 14.89 -19.09
N TYR A 204 25.49 13.91 -19.13
CA TYR A 204 24.08 14.08 -18.75
C TYR A 204 23.88 14.25 -17.24
N LYS A 205 24.67 13.56 -16.40
CA LYS A 205 24.75 13.75 -14.94
C LYS A 205 25.30 15.15 -14.59
N THR A 206 26.29 15.58 -15.38
CA THR A 206 26.91 16.90 -15.24
C THR A 206 25.92 18.01 -15.63
N LEU A 207 25.14 17.82 -16.70
CA LEU A 207 24.04 18.70 -17.10
C LEU A 207 22.92 18.73 -16.06
N LEU A 208 22.49 17.62 -15.46
CA LEU A 208 21.48 17.63 -14.38
C LEU A 208 21.96 18.35 -13.12
N LYS A 209 23.23 18.17 -12.73
CA LYS A 209 23.85 18.93 -11.64
C LYS A 209 23.96 20.42 -11.95
N TYR A 210 24.41 20.79 -13.15
CA TYR A 210 24.64 22.19 -13.52
C TYR A 210 23.35 22.94 -13.94
N LEU A 211 22.44 22.33 -14.69
CA LEU A 211 21.18 22.94 -15.12
C LEU A 211 20.09 22.90 -14.07
N VAL A 212 20.08 21.94 -13.13
CA VAL A 212 18.93 21.75 -12.22
C VAL A 212 19.33 21.87 -10.74
N GLY A 213 20.62 21.74 -10.39
CA GLY A 213 21.10 21.93 -9.01
C GLY A 213 20.67 20.86 -8.02
N VAL A 214 20.30 19.66 -8.49
CA VAL A 214 19.84 18.55 -7.64
C VAL A 214 21.00 17.99 -6.82
N PRO A 215 20.90 17.93 -5.47
CA PRO A 215 21.92 17.33 -4.61
C PRO A 215 22.23 15.87 -4.96
N GLN A 216 23.51 15.47 -4.88
CA GLN A 216 23.94 14.11 -5.20
C GLN A 216 23.29 13.05 -4.29
N VAL A 217 23.09 13.39 -3.01
CA VAL A 217 22.47 12.50 -2.01
C VAL A 217 21.03 12.11 -2.38
N LEU A 218 20.27 13.03 -2.98
CA LEU A 218 18.93 12.76 -3.52
C LEU A 218 18.98 11.75 -4.67
N LEU A 219 19.96 11.86 -5.56
CA LEU A 219 20.14 10.94 -6.69
C LEU A 219 20.56 9.54 -6.21
N ASP A 220 21.40 9.47 -5.18
CA ASP A 220 21.86 8.21 -4.60
C ASP A 220 20.72 7.47 -3.86
N PHE A 221 19.87 8.22 -3.14
CA PHE A 221 18.64 7.68 -2.54
C PHE A 221 17.66 7.16 -3.60
N ILE A 222 17.42 7.94 -4.67
CA ILE A 222 16.52 7.56 -5.76
C ILE A 222 17.01 6.27 -6.46
N ARG A 223 18.33 6.05 -6.54
CA ARG A 223 18.90 4.82 -7.12
C ARG A 223 18.52 3.57 -6.32
N GLN A 224 18.35 3.68 -5.01
CA GLN A 224 18.04 2.58 -4.09
C GLN A 224 16.53 2.40 -3.84
N ILE A 225 15.67 3.27 -4.39
CA ILE A 225 14.23 3.26 -4.06
C ILE A 225 13.47 2.01 -4.55
N ASN A 226 14.03 1.31 -5.56
CA ASN A 226 13.50 0.06 -6.09
C ASN A 226 14.34 -1.15 -5.71
N ASP A 227 15.38 -0.96 -4.90
CA ASP A 227 16.19 -2.06 -4.40
C ASP A 227 15.33 -2.90 -3.44
N ASP A 228 15.20 -4.18 -3.73
CA ASP A 228 14.42 -5.12 -2.91
C ASP A 228 15.16 -5.49 -1.62
N ASP A 229 16.40 -5.02 -1.42
CA ASP A 229 17.15 -5.02 -0.15
C ASP A 229 17.43 -3.59 0.37
N GLY A 230 16.76 -2.60 -0.22
CA GLY A 230 16.98 -1.19 0.07
C GLY A 230 16.51 -0.76 1.48
N PRO A 231 16.81 0.48 1.89
CA PRO A 231 16.41 1.01 3.20
C PRO A 231 14.89 0.91 3.44
N MET A 232 14.10 0.99 2.37
CA MET A 232 12.64 0.91 2.44
C MET A 232 12.12 -0.49 2.81
N GLU A 233 12.93 -1.55 2.72
CA GLU A 233 12.55 -2.90 3.18
C GLU A 233 12.32 -2.95 4.68
N GLU A 234 13.05 -2.14 5.47
CA GLU A 234 12.83 -2.06 6.91
C GLU A 234 11.39 -1.68 7.24
N GLN A 235 10.84 -0.72 6.49
CA GLN A 235 9.46 -0.31 6.63
C GLN A 235 8.50 -1.46 6.27
N ARG A 236 8.83 -2.23 5.24
CA ARG A 236 8.01 -3.37 4.77
C ARG A 236 8.02 -4.51 5.76
N GLU A 237 9.18 -4.89 6.26
CA GLU A 237 9.32 -5.95 7.25
C GLU A 237 8.55 -5.60 8.53
N ARG A 238 8.68 -4.35 9.00
CA ARG A 238 8.08 -3.92 10.26
C ARG A 238 6.57 -3.68 10.20
N TYR A 239 6.06 -3.07 9.13
CA TYR A 239 4.65 -2.65 9.06
C TYR A 239 3.83 -3.35 7.98
N GLY A 240 4.49 -3.97 6.99
CA GLY A 240 3.86 -4.72 5.92
C GLY A 240 2.92 -5.83 6.41
N PRO A 241 3.32 -6.70 7.37
CA PRO A 241 2.47 -7.79 7.85
C PRO A 241 1.07 -7.37 8.29
N HIS A 242 0.96 -6.23 8.97
CA HIS A 242 -0.34 -5.67 9.37
C HIS A 242 -1.19 -5.28 8.16
N LEU A 243 -0.60 -4.55 7.22
CA LEU A 243 -1.30 -4.14 6.00
C LEU A 243 -1.70 -5.34 5.12
N TYR A 244 -0.86 -6.38 5.05
CA TYR A 244 -1.17 -7.61 4.31
C TYR A 244 -2.41 -8.31 4.88
N ASN A 245 -2.51 -8.40 6.20
CA ASN A 245 -3.68 -9.00 6.85
C ASN A 245 -4.96 -8.19 6.60
N LEU A 246 -4.89 -6.86 6.66
CA LEU A 246 -6.02 -5.99 6.31
C LEU A 246 -6.43 -6.16 4.84
N THR A 247 -5.45 -6.30 3.94
CA THR A 247 -5.70 -6.53 2.51
C THR A 247 -6.42 -7.84 2.25
N LYS A 248 -6.02 -8.91 2.95
CA LYS A 248 -6.70 -10.21 2.89
C LYS A 248 -8.16 -10.07 3.35
N MET A 249 -8.39 -9.33 4.43
CA MET A 249 -9.73 -9.11 4.99
C MET A 249 -10.64 -8.35 4.02
N VAL A 250 -10.21 -7.22 3.46
CA VAL A 250 -11.04 -6.46 2.51
C VAL A 250 -11.26 -7.21 1.20
N THR A 251 -10.27 -7.99 0.76
CA THR A 251 -10.44 -8.88 -0.39
C THR A 251 -11.53 -9.91 -0.10
N ALA A 252 -11.52 -10.55 1.07
CA ALA A 252 -12.55 -11.49 1.49
C ALA A 252 -13.95 -10.84 1.56
N ILE A 253 -14.05 -9.61 2.07
CA ILE A 253 -15.31 -8.84 2.07
C ILE A 253 -15.81 -8.63 0.64
N ARG A 254 -14.96 -8.15 -0.28
CA ARG A 254 -15.32 -7.95 -1.69
C ARG A 254 -15.79 -9.26 -2.34
N VAL A 255 -15.01 -10.33 -2.20
CA VAL A 255 -15.33 -11.65 -2.76
C VAL A 255 -16.70 -12.13 -2.27
N SER A 256 -16.96 -12.00 -0.96
CA SER A 256 -18.22 -12.42 -0.36
C SER A 256 -19.41 -11.65 -0.93
N LEU A 257 -19.28 -10.34 -1.12
CA LEU A 257 -20.33 -9.49 -1.73
C LEU A 257 -20.57 -9.86 -3.20
N THR A 258 -19.51 -10.08 -3.98
CA THR A 258 -19.62 -10.52 -5.37
C THR A 258 -20.39 -11.84 -5.47
N LEU A 259 -20.00 -12.83 -4.67
CA LEU A 259 -20.65 -14.14 -4.64
C LEU A 259 -22.10 -14.05 -4.18
N LEU A 260 -22.39 -13.19 -3.20
CA LEU A 260 -23.74 -12.98 -2.73
C LEU A 260 -24.64 -12.42 -3.83
N TRP A 261 -24.17 -11.49 -4.66
CA TRP A 261 -24.99 -10.92 -5.74
C TRP A 261 -25.32 -11.97 -6.80
N GLU A 262 -24.35 -12.81 -7.14
CA GLU A 262 -24.53 -13.88 -8.12
C GLU A 262 -25.46 -14.99 -7.63
N ARG A 263 -25.57 -15.16 -6.31
CA ARG A 263 -26.33 -16.25 -5.68
C ARG A 263 -27.61 -15.81 -5.01
N TYR A 264 -27.96 -14.52 -5.07
CA TYR A 264 -29.05 -13.97 -4.27
C TYR A 264 -30.40 -14.67 -4.50
N ASP A 265 -30.66 -15.14 -5.72
CA ASP A 265 -31.87 -15.89 -6.07
C ASP A 265 -31.99 -17.24 -5.35
N THR A 266 -30.84 -17.84 -5.00
CA THR A 266 -30.73 -19.20 -4.43
C THR A 266 -30.23 -19.21 -3.00
N PHE A 267 -29.66 -18.09 -2.54
CA PHE A 267 -29.00 -17.98 -1.26
C PHE A 267 -29.29 -16.63 -0.62
N LYS A 268 -29.86 -16.66 0.59
CA LYS A 268 -30.07 -15.49 1.42
C LYS A 268 -29.24 -15.60 2.69
N LEU A 269 -28.57 -14.51 3.06
CA LEU A 269 -27.83 -14.47 4.31
C LEU A 269 -28.81 -14.61 5.48
N ASN A 270 -28.47 -15.45 6.45
CA ASN A 270 -29.14 -15.42 7.75
C ASN A 270 -28.59 -14.26 8.60
N LYS A 271 -29.25 -13.99 9.73
CA LYS A 271 -28.87 -12.90 10.65
C LYS A 271 -27.42 -12.97 11.13
N ASN A 272 -26.90 -14.16 11.41
CA ASN A 272 -25.51 -14.32 11.86
C ASN A 272 -24.52 -13.98 10.74
N GLN A 273 -24.82 -14.34 9.49
CA GLN A 273 -23.99 -14.02 8.33
C GLN A 273 -24.05 -12.53 7.98
N MET A 274 -25.21 -11.88 8.13
CA MET A 274 -25.33 -10.43 8.00
C MET A 274 -24.52 -9.69 9.07
N ASN A 275 -24.60 -10.15 10.32
CA ASN A 275 -23.80 -9.62 11.42
C ASN A 275 -22.31 -9.80 11.17
N LEU A 276 -21.88 -10.99 10.70
CA LEU A 276 -20.49 -11.27 10.34
C LEU A 276 -19.98 -10.27 9.29
N LEU A 277 -20.74 -10.04 8.21
CA LEU A 277 -20.37 -9.08 7.17
C LEU A 277 -20.24 -7.66 7.75
N SER A 278 -21.22 -7.23 8.55
CA SER A 278 -21.22 -5.90 9.16
C SER A 278 -20.02 -5.72 10.11
N GLU A 279 -19.76 -6.71 10.97
CA GLU A 279 -18.65 -6.70 11.92
C GLU A 279 -17.29 -6.71 11.21
N ALA A 280 -17.13 -7.56 10.19
CA ALA A 280 -15.92 -7.58 9.37
C ALA A 280 -15.62 -6.22 8.74
N VAL A 281 -16.65 -5.53 8.23
CA VAL A 281 -16.48 -4.20 7.65
C VAL A 281 -16.07 -3.18 8.71
N ILE A 282 -16.75 -3.13 9.86
CA ILE A 282 -16.44 -2.20 10.95
C ILE A 282 -14.99 -2.39 11.45
N VAL A 283 -14.59 -3.65 11.69
CA VAL A 283 -13.25 -3.97 12.16
C VAL A 283 -12.21 -3.61 11.11
N TYR A 284 -12.43 -3.98 9.84
CA TYR A 284 -11.51 -3.63 8.76
C TYR A 284 -11.34 -2.11 8.63
N THR A 285 -12.43 -1.34 8.54
CA THR A 285 -12.33 0.11 8.32
C THR A 285 -11.68 0.82 9.51
N SER A 286 -12.01 0.40 10.74
CA SER A 286 -11.38 0.91 11.96
C SER A 286 -9.88 0.64 12.01
N GLU A 287 -9.47 -0.61 11.76
CA GLU A 287 -8.07 -1.02 11.80
C GLU A 287 -7.26 -0.41 10.64
N PHE A 288 -7.88 -0.28 9.47
CA PHE A 288 -7.26 0.39 8.33
C PHE A 288 -7.05 1.89 8.60
N GLU A 289 -8.04 2.57 9.18
CA GLU A 289 -7.90 3.98 9.60
C GLU A 289 -6.81 4.16 10.67
N ARG A 290 -6.72 3.23 11.62
CA ARG A 290 -5.63 3.19 12.62
C ARG A 290 -4.26 3.04 11.95
N PHE A 291 -4.15 2.13 10.99
CA PHE A 291 -2.92 1.88 10.24
C PHE A 291 -2.49 3.10 9.40
N ILE A 292 -3.39 3.69 8.61
CA ILE A 292 -3.05 4.86 7.78
C ILE A 292 -2.68 6.08 8.64
N THR A 293 -3.34 6.26 9.80
CA THR A 293 -3.02 7.35 10.72
C THR A 293 -1.62 7.18 11.28
N PHE A 294 -1.29 5.97 11.74
CA PHE A 294 0.04 5.63 12.22
C PHE A 294 1.10 5.81 11.14
N ILE A 295 0.93 5.23 9.95
CA ILE A 295 1.91 5.34 8.87
C ILE A 295 2.05 6.79 8.39
N SER A 296 0.98 7.57 8.42
CA SER A 296 1.05 9.01 8.16
C SER A 296 1.98 9.73 9.13
N ASP A 297 1.94 9.38 10.42
CA ASP A 297 2.82 9.95 11.44
C ASP A 297 4.27 9.46 11.30
N VAL A 298 4.47 8.18 10.99
CA VAL A 298 5.81 7.64 10.67
C VAL A 298 6.41 8.39 9.50
N PHE A 299 5.65 8.53 8.40
CA PHE A 299 6.11 9.32 7.27
C PHE A 299 6.33 10.78 7.66
N ALA A 300 5.44 11.38 8.48
CA ALA A 300 5.51 12.77 8.97
C ALA A 300 6.86 13.14 9.59
N ASN A 301 7.53 12.15 10.17
CA ASN A 301 8.73 12.37 10.96
C ASN A 301 9.98 11.68 10.38
N SER A 302 9.82 10.66 9.52
CA SER A 302 10.96 9.91 8.96
C SER A 302 11.90 10.83 8.17
N PRO A 303 13.19 10.89 8.52
CA PRO A 303 14.15 11.66 7.76
C PRO A 303 14.39 11.02 6.39
N PHE A 304 14.62 11.85 5.36
CA PHE A 304 15.02 11.38 4.02
C PHE A 304 16.55 11.28 3.88
N PHE A 305 17.30 12.04 4.68
CA PHE A 305 18.76 12.10 4.69
C PHE A 305 19.28 12.14 6.12
N ILE A 306 20.46 11.58 6.33
CA ILE A 306 21.16 11.58 7.62
C ILE A 306 22.57 12.16 7.43
N SER A 307 23.19 12.67 8.49
CA SER A 307 24.59 13.12 8.41
C SER A 307 25.54 11.92 8.30
N ALA A 308 26.69 12.13 7.65
CA ALA A 308 27.74 11.12 7.52
C ALA A 308 28.21 10.58 8.88
N ASP A 309 28.29 11.45 9.90
CA ASP A 309 28.65 11.06 11.27
C ASP A 309 27.60 10.15 11.91
N THR A 310 26.31 10.43 11.67
CA THR A 310 25.20 9.60 12.16
C THR A 310 25.19 8.23 11.46
N ALA A 311 25.48 8.20 10.16
CA ALA A 311 25.62 6.95 9.42
C ALA A 311 26.82 6.11 9.91
N GLY A 312 27.96 6.75 10.17
CA GLY A 312 29.18 6.11 10.65
C GLY A 312 29.09 5.56 12.08
N THR A 313 28.37 6.23 12.98
CA THR A 313 28.14 5.76 14.36
C THR A 313 27.17 4.58 14.46
N LEU A 314 26.21 4.48 13.54
CA LEU A 314 25.31 3.32 13.47
C LEU A 314 25.95 2.11 12.77
N GLY A 315 26.75 2.33 11.72
CA GLY A 315 27.51 1.24 11.06
C GLY A 315 28.67 0.69 11.90
N SER A 316 29.12 1.41 12.92
CA SER A 316 30.09 0.90 13.89
C SER A 316 29.44 0.07 15.00
N ARG A 317 28.16 0.30 15.32
CA ARG A 317 27.39 -0.55 16.25
C ARG A 317 27.10 -1.95 15.72
N GLU A 318 26.94 -2.12 14.40
CA GLU A 318 26.88 -3.46 13.79
C GLU A 318 28.25 -4.17 13.75
N ASN A 319 29.34 -3.44 13.98
CA ASN A 319 30.72 -3.96 14.01
C ASN A 319 31.29 -4.11 15.44
N GLU A 320 30.48 -3.93 16.49
CA GLU A 320 30.88 -4.28 17.85
C GLU A 320 30.86 -5.81 18.03
N GLU A 321 32.04 -6.40 17.77
CA GLU A 321 32.49 -7.76 18.11
C GLU A 321 31.61 -8.95 17.70
N TYR A 322 31.63 -9.30 16.41
CA TYR A 322 31.74 -10.72 16.09
C TYR A 322 33.11 -11.22 16.59
N LYS A 323 33.16 -11.74 17.82
CA LYS A 323 34.29 -12.58 18.22
C LYS A 323 34.17 -13.89 17.46
N GLU A 324 34.95 -14.03 16.39
CA GLU A 324 35.26 -15.34 15.81
C GLU A 324 35.87 -16.21 16.92
N ILE A 325 35.04 -17.10 17.47
CA ILE A 325 35.54 -18.19 18.31
C ILE A 325 36.04 -19.24 17.33
N ILE A 326 37.37 -19.37 17.22
CA ILE A 326 38.00 -20.49 16.50
C ILE A 326 37.68 -21.76 17.30
N VAL A 327 36.64 -22.48 16.89
CA VAL A 327 36.36 -23.82 17.41
C VAL A 327 37.37 -24.78 16.79
N GLN A 328 38.39 -25.16 17.55
CA GLN A 328 39.34 -26.19 17.12
C GLN A 328 38.60 -27.52 16.90
N ALA A 329 38.84 -28.14 15.75
CA ALA A 329 38.23 -29.42 15.40
C ALA A 329 38.62 -30.50 16.41
N GLY A 330 37.61 -31.10 17.04
CA GLY A 330 37.76 -32.30 17.88
C GLY A 330 37.52 -32.04 19.36
N ARG A 331 36.25 -31.94 19.75
CA ARG A 331 35.69 -32.47 21.01
C ARG A 331 34.16 -32.43 20.92
N THR A 332 33.55 -33.61 20.82
CA THR A 332 32.13 -33.83 21.04
C THR A 332 31.77 -33.45 22.47
N TYR A 333 30.78 -32.57 22.65
CA TYR A 333 30.14 -32.34 23.94
C TYR A 333 28.75 -32.96 23.90
N GLU A 334 28.51 -33.89 24.84
CA GLU A 334 27.18 -34.43 25.11
C GLU A 334 26.28 -33.33 25.67
N VAL A 335 25.09 -33.21 25.11
CA VAL A 335 24.03 -32.36 25.65
C VAL A 335 23.25 -33.20 26.65
N HIS A 336 23.40 -32.92 27.95
CA HIS A 336 22.45 -33.41 28.95
C HIS A 336 21.22 -32.50 28.98
N GLY A 337 20.04 -33.14 28.99
CA GLY A 337 18.74 -32.53 28.82
C GLY A 337 18.17 -31.80 30.03
#